data_AF-A0A2P6R4K6-F1
#
_entry.id   AF-A0A2P6R4K6-F1
#
_cell.length_a   1.000
_cell.length_b   1.000
_cell.length_c   1.000
_cell.angle_alpha   90.00
_cell.angle_beta   90.00
_cell.angle_gamma   90.00
#
_symmetry.space_group_name_H-M   'P 1'
#
loop_
_entity.id
_entity.type
_entity.pdbx_description
1 polymer ?
#
loop_
_entity_poly.entity_id
_entity_poly.type
_entity_poly.pdbx_seq_one_letter_code
_entity_poly.pdbx_strand_id
1 'polypeptide(L)'
;MVDMQSKGIACRIKKCAYELLSIGGDLMDDAYSWDLKGRDIRLKSMFLFCDLSQLISNVPKDQKKALTEVGNKLFSSIEELDHAVKIRSIPLTQDRYNEAGVILQELMVLMP
;
A
#
# COMPACT_ATOMS: atom_id res chain seq x y z
N MET A 1 -16.53 19.52 9.53
CA MET A 1 -16.16 19.18 8.14
C MET A 1 -14.90 18.32 8.02
N VAL A 2 -13.85 18.53 8.84
CA VAL A 2 -12.58 17.74 8.82
C VAL A 2 -12.79 16.22 9.00
N ASP A 3 -13.78 15.82 9.79
CA ASP A 3 -14.11 14.42 10.09
C ASP A 3 -14.59 13.63 8.85
N MET A 4 -15.43 14.22 7.99
CA MET A 4 -15.99 13.52 6.84
C MET A 4 -14.95 13.33 5.72
N GLN A 5 -14.04 14.28 5.55
CA GLN A 5 -12.95 14.18 4.58
C GLN A 5 -11.92 13.12 5.00
N SER A 6 -11.57 13.08 6.29
CA SER A 6 -10.64 12.09 6.84
C SER A 6 -11.19 10.66 6.73
N LYS A 7 -12.49 10.46 7.00
CA LYS A 7 -13.20 9.19 6.77
C LYS A 7 -13.21 8.77 5.30
N GLY A 8 -13.42 9.72 4.39
CA GLY A 8 -13.35 9.47 2.95
C GLY A 8 -11.96 9.02 2.49
N ILE A 9 -10.90 9.67 2.99
CA ILE A 9 -9.51 9.31 2.71
C ILE A 9 -9.21 7.90 3.26
N ALA A 10 -9.55 7.62 4.52
CA ALA A 10 -9.35 6.31 5.13
C ALA A 10 -10.08 5.20 4.35
N CYS A 11 -11.28 5.48 3.84
CA CYS A 11 -12.02 4.53 2.98
C CYS A 11 -11.26 4.22 1.67
N ARG A 12 -10.71 5.24 1.00
CA ARG A 12 -9.91 5.03 -0.22
C ARG A 12 -8.62 4.27 0.05
N ILE A 13 -7.94 4.56 1.16
CA ILE A 13 -6.76 3.81 1.62
C ILE A 13 -7.14 2.33 1.84
N LYS A 14 -8.23 2.05 2.55
CA LYS A 14 -8.71 0.67 2.79
C LYS A 14 -9.04 -0.07 1.49
N LYS A 15 -9.69 0.61 0.54
CA LYS A 15 -9.97 0.05 -0.78
C LYS A 15 -8.69 -0.26 -1.56
N CYS A 16 -7.75 0.69 -1.61
CA CYS A 16 -6.47 0.50 -2.29
C CYS A 16 -5.67 -0.66 -1.69
N ALA A 17 -5.66 -0.76 -0.35
CA ALA A 17 -5.04 -1.85 0.38
C ALA A 17 -5.66 -3.22 0.04
N TYR A 18 -6.99 -3.31 0.00
CA TYR A 18 -7.70 -4.54 -0.37
C TYR A 18 -7.38 -4.96 -1.81
N GLU A 19 -7.38 -4.01 -2.74
CA GLU A 19 -7.03 -4.27 -4.14
C GLU A 19 -5.57 -4.74 -4.27
N LEU A 20 -4.62 -4.12 -3.55
CA LEU A 20 -3.22 -4.53 -3.56
C LEU A 20 -3.06 -5.97 -3.05
N LEU A 21 -3.72 -6.31 -1.93
CA LEU A 21 -3.68 -7.65 -1.35
C LEU A 21 -4.30 -8.71 -2.26
N SER A 22 -5.30 -8.33 -3.06
CA SER A 22 -5.96 -9.24 -4.00
C SER A 22 -5.05 -9.62 -5.17
N ILE A 23 -4.09 -8.78 -5.56
CA ILE A 23 -3.13 -9.08 -6.65
C ILE A 23 -2.18 -10.22 -6.26
N GLY A 24 -1.83 -10.34 -4.97
CA GLY A 24 -0.96 -11.41 -4.46
C GLY A 24 -1.55 -12.82 -4.65
N GLY A 25 -2.87 -12.94 -4.82
CA GLY A 25 -3.54 -14.23 -5.06
C GLY A 25 -3.46 -14.75 -6.49
N ASP A 26 -3.13 -13.89 -7.47
CA ASP A 26 -3.13 -14.22 -8.90
C ASP A 26 -1.73 -14.14 -9.51
N LEU A 27 -0.74 -14.77 -8.87
CA LEU A 27 0.64 -14.86 -9.38
C LEU A 27 0.77 -15.90 -10.52
N MET A 28 -0.11 -15.86 -11.53
CA MET A 28 0.03 -16.67 -12.76
C MET A 28 1.20 -16.18 -13.63
N ASP A 29 1.96 -17.13 -14.16
CA ASP A 29 3.30 -16.98 -14.78
C ASP A 29 3.24 -16.67 -16.29
N ASP A 30 2.43 -15.67 -16.68
CA ASP A 30 2.46 -15.16 -18.05
C ASP A 30 3.33 -13.88 -18.13
N ALA A 31 4.12 -13.74 -19.20
CA ALA A 31 5.07 -12.63 -19.35
C ALA A 31 4.38 -11.26 -19.41
N TYR A 32 3.15 -11.19 -19.93
CA TYR A 32 2.35 -9.95 -19.96
C TYR A 32 1.79 -9.61 -18.56
N SER A 33 1.60 -10.60 -17.71
CA SER A 33 1.11 -10.51 -16.34
C SER A 33 2.08 -9.75 -15.46
N TRP A 34 3.38 -10.02 -15.56
CA TRP A 34 4.40 -9.34 -14.75
C TRP A 34 4.48 -7.85 -15.03
N ASP A 35 4.51 -7.44 -16.30
CA ASP A 35 4.58 -6.02 -16.67
C ASP A 35 3.28 -5.29 -16.28
N LEU A 36 2.13 -5.95 -16.42
CA LEU A 36 0.84 -5.41 -16.00
C LEU A 36 0.76 -5.26 -14.47
N LYS A 37 1.15 -6.29 -13.71
CA LYS A 37 1.23 -6.28 -12.25
C LYS A 37 2.13 -5.15 -11.75
N GLY A 38 3.31 -5.00 -12.33
CA GLY A 38 4.22 -3.92 -11.98
C GLY A 38 3.61 -2.53 -12.22
N ARG A 39 2.93 -2.34 -13.35
CA ARG A 39 2.22 -1.08 -13.63
C ARG A 39 1.10 -0.81 -12.63
N ASP A 40 0.31 -1.83 -12.29
CA ASP A 40 -0.80 -1.69 -11.35
C ASP A 40 -0.32 -1.39 -9.93
N ILE A 41 0.73 -2.07 -9.46
CA ILE A 41 1.37 -1.80 -8.16
C ILE A 41 1.85 -0.35 -8.09
N ARG A 42 2.56 0.14 -9.11
CA ARG A 42 3.04 1.55 -9.13
C ARG A 42 1.90 2.56 -9.16
N LEU A 43 0.84 2.29 -9.93
CA LEU A 43 -0.33 3.16 -10.00
C LEU A 43 -1.04 3.23 -8.63
N LYS A 44 -1.30 2.07 -8.01
CA LYS A 44 -1.93 1.99 -6.69
C LYS A 44 -1.07 2.63 -5.60
N SER A 45 0.25 2.41 -5.64
CA SER A 45 1.21 3.05 -4.74
C SER A 45 1.13 4.58 -4.80
N MET A 46 1.02 5.15 -6.01
CA MET A 46 0.87 6.60 -6.17
C MET A 46 -0.43 7.14 -5.55
N PHE A 47 -1.56 6.45 -5.77
CA PHE A 47 -2.83 6.84 -5.14
C PHE A 47 -2.75 6.74 -3.61
N LEU A 48 -2.15 5.66 -3.11
CA LEU A 48 -1.95 5.43 -1.69
C LEU A 48 -1.06 6.51 -1.06
N PHE A 49 0.00 6.93 -1.75
CA PHE A 49 0.89 8.01 -1.32
C PHE A 49 0.15 9.33 -1.18
N CYS A 50 -0.64 9.70 -2.19
CA CYS A 50 -1.44 10.93 -2.16
C CYS A 50 -2.43 10.94 -0.99
N ASP A 51 -3.19 9.86 -0.82
CA ASP A 51 -4.20 9.75 0.24
C ASP A 51 -3.55 9.71 1.63
N LEU A 52 -2.49 8.93 1.82
CA LEU A 52 -1.80 8.82 3.09
C LEU A 52 -1.09 10.14 3.47
N SER A 53 -0.48 10.84 2.51
CA SER A 53 0.11 12.17 2.75
C SER A 53 -0.95 13.18 3.18
N GLN A 54 -2.13 13.14 2.58
CA GLN A 54 -3.26 13.98 2.95
C GLN A 54 -3.78 13.62 4.35
N LEU A 55 -3.92 12.33 4.68
CA LEU A 55 -4.32 11.87 6.00
C LEU A 55 -3.34 12.35 7.08
N ILE A 56 -2.04 12.08 6.90
CA ILE A 56 -0.96 12.47 7.82
C ILE A 56 -0.92 13.99 8.05
N SER A 57 -1.30 14.77 7.05
CA SER A 57 -1.36 16.23 7.17
C SER A 57 -2.55 16.73 7.99
N ASN A 58 -3.63 15.95 8.07
CA ASN A 58 -4.90 16.32 8.71
C ASN A 58 -5.07 15.76 10.14
N VAL A 59 -4.28 14.76 10.53
CA VAL A 59 -4.32 14.17 11.89
C VAL A 59 -3.58 15.05 12.91
N PRO A 60 -3.91 14.95 14.22
CA PRO A 60 -3.20 15.68 15.25
C PRO A 60 -1.76 15.14 15.46
N LYS A 61 -0.92 15.96 16.12
CA LYS A 61 0.54 15.74 16.21
C LYS A 61 0.92 14.41 16.88
N ASP A 62 0.11 13.95 17.83
CA ASP A 62 0.27 12.69 18.55
C ASP A 62 0.17 11.47 17.64
N GLN A 63 -0.75 11.48 16.66
CA GLN A 63 -0.93 10.39 15.70
C GLN A 63 0.00 10.50 14.49
N LYS A 64 0.42 11.72 14.14
CA LYS A 64 1.23 12.00 12.95
C LYS A 64 2.52 11.19 12.89
N LYS A 65 3.22 11.04 14.02
CA LYS A 65 4.48 10.29 14.08
C LYS A 65 4.28 8.81 13.73
N ALA A 66 3.34 8.14 14.40
CA ALA A 66 3.06 6.72 14.17
C ALA A 66 2.62 6.44 12.73
N LEU A 67 1.72 7.26 12.18
CA LEU A 67 1.26 7.14 10.79
C LEU A 67 2.38 7.37 9.78
N THR A 68 3.32 8.29 10.07
CA THR A 68 4.47 8.55 9.20
C THR A 68 5.45 7.38 9.21
N GLU A 69 5.73 6.81 10.39
CA GLU A 69 6.63 5.65 10.53
C GLU A 69 6.09 4.42 9.79
N VAL A 70 4.81 4.08 10.00
CA VAL A 70 4.16 2.96 9.29
C VAL A 70 4.03 3.26 7.80
N GLY A 71 3.74 4.50 7.42
CA GLY A 71 3.71 4.93 6.02
C GLY A 71 5.05 4.73 5.31
N ASN A 72 6.15 5.16 5.93
CA ASN A 72 7.50 4.97 5.36
C ASN A 72 7.83 3.47 5.20
N LYS A 73 7.54 2.66 6.23
CA LYS A 73 7.73 1.20 6.19
C LYS A 73 6.93 0.56 5.04
N LEU A 74 5.70 1.02 4.83
CA LEU A 74 4.84 0.54 3.74
C LEU A 74 5.43 0.85 2.36
N PHE A 75 5.88 2.08 2.13
CA PHE A 75 6.44 2.46 0.82
C PHE A 75 7.77 1.77 0.54
N SER A 76 8.62 1.58 1.55
CA SER A 76 9.82 0.75 1.39
C SER A 76 9.47 -0.69 1.02
N SER A 77 8.46 -1.29 1.65
CA SER A 77 7.99 -2.64 1.28
C SER A 77 7.42 -2.71 -0.14
N ILE A 78 6.70 -1.67 -0.59
CA ILE A 78 6.17 -1.58 -1.96
C ILE A 78 7.29 -1.41 -3.00
N GLU A 79 8.36 -0.67 -2.68
CA GLU A 79 9.55 -0.55 -3.55
C GLU A 79 10.22 -1.92 -3.75
N GLU A 80 10.39 -2.68 -2.67
CA GLU A 80 10.92 -4.05 -2.73
C GLU A 80 9.97 -5.00 -3.48
N LEU A 81 8.66 -4.83 -3.35
CA LEU A 81 7.67 -5.56 -4.13
C LEU A 81 7.77 -5.25 -5.63
N ASP A 82 7.88 -3.98 -6.02
CA ASP A 82 8.08 -3.56 -7.41
C ASP A 82 9.41 -4.13 -7.96
N HIS A 83 10.46 -4.18 -7.15
CA HIS A 83 11.71 -4.84 -7.51
C HIS A 83 11.51 -6.35 -7.75
N ALA A 84 10.84 -7.05 -6.84
CA ALA A 84 10.56 -8.47 -6.95
C ALA A 84 9.77 -8.82 -8.23
N VAL A 85 8.79 -7.99 -8.57
CA VAL A 85 7.99 -8.10 -9.80
C VAL A 85 8.83 -7.84 -11.04
N LYS A 86 9.73 -6.84 -11.01
CA LYS A 86 10.67 -6.56 -12.12
C LYS A 86 11.59 -7.73 -12.42
N ILE A 87 12.09 -8.41 -11.40
CA ILE A 87 12.94 -9.60 -11.57
C ILE A 87 12.13 -10.90 -11.73
N ARG A 88 10.79 -10.81 -11.71
CA ARG A 88 9.84 -11.93 -11.89
C ARG A 88 10.07 -13.07 -10.91
N SER A 89 10.48 -12.74 -9.68
CA SER A 89 10.73 -13.72 -8.63
C SER A 89 9.44 -14.00 -7.89
N ILE A 90 8.73 -15.08 -8.24
CA ILE A 90 7.53 -15.54 -7.53
C ILE A 90 7.73 -15.62 -6.01
N PRO A 91 8.76 -16.31 -5.47
CA PRO A 91 8.91 -16.43 -4.01
C PRO A 91 9.14 -15.07 -3.36
N LEU A 92 9.97 -14.21 -3.96
CA LEU A 92 10.21 -12.88 -3.40
C LEU A 92 8.95 -12.01 -3.48
N THR A 93 8.24 -12.02 -4.60
CA THR A 93 6.98 -11.28 -4.78
C THR A 93 5.95 -11.72 -3.74
N GLN A 94 5.81 -13.02 -3.49
CA GLN A 94 4.90 -13.53 -2.45
C GLN A 94 5.31 -13.04 -1.06
N ASP A 95 6.59 -13.13 -0.71
CA ASP A 95 7.10 -12.67 0.58
C ASP A 95 6.87 -11.17 0.76
N ARG A 96 7.14 -10.36 -0.27
CA ARG A 96 6.91 -8.90 -0.24
C ARG A 96 5.43 -8.56 -0.15
N TYR A 97 4.54 -9.31 -0.81
CA TYR A 97 3.09 -9.13 -0.66
C TYR A 97 2.63 -9.40 0.77
N ASN A 98 3.12 -10.47 1.39
CA ASN A 98 2.79 -10.81 2.77
C ASN A 98 3.25 -9.71 3.72
N GLU A 99 4.49 -9.22 3.54
CA GLU A 99 5.06 -8.13 4.34
C GLU A 99 4.24 -6.83 4.19
N ALA A 100 3.96 -6.41 2.96
CA ALA A 100 3.12 -5.24 2.69
C ALA A 100 1.72 -5.39 3.30
N GLY A 101 1.15 -6.59 3.28
CA GLY A 101 -0.14 -6.89 3.90
C GLY A 101 -0.17 -6.70 5.41
N VAL A 102 0.86 -7.16 6.12
CA VAL A 102 1.00 -6.94 7.56
C VAL A 102 1.10 -5.44 7.88
N ILE A 103 1.90 -4.69 7.10
CA ILE A 103 2.07 -3.24 7.30
C ILE A 103 0.77 -2.49 6.99
N LEU A 104 0.02 -2.91 5.97
CA LEU A 104 -1.29 -2.34 5.67
C LEU A 104 -2.29 -2.56 6.80
N GLN A 105 -2.28 -3.72 7.46
CA GLN A 105 -3.11 -3.96 8.65
C GLN A 105 -2.69 -3.05 9.81
N GLU A 106 -1.39 -2.90 10.06
CA GLU A 106 -0.85 -1.97 11.05
C GLU A 106 -1.31 -0.54 10.78
N LEU A 107 -1.23 -0.09 9.52
CA LEU A 107 -1.72 1.23 9.09
C LEU A 107 -3.22 1.39 9.35
N MET A 108 -4.03 0.37 9.05
CA MET A 108 -5.48 0.41 9.26
C MET A 108 -5.89 0.57 10.71
N VAL A 109 -5.11 0.02 11.66
CA VAL A 109 -5.36 0.18 13.11
C VAL A 109 -5.06 1.60 13.57
N LEU A 110 -4.12 2.30 12.94
CA LEU A 110 -3.74 3.67 13.27
C LEU A 110 -4.63 4.74 12.63
N MET A 111 -5.43 4.38 11.63
CA MET A 111 -6.31 5.33 10.95
C MET A 111 -7.50 5.75 11.84
N PRO A 112 -7.87 7.04 11.82
CA PRO A 112 -9.02 7.56 12.57
C PRO A 112 -10.39 7.08 12.04
#